data_AF-B7LKU0-F1
#
_entry.id   AF-B7LKU0-F1
#
_cell.length_a   1.000
_cell.length_b   1.000
_cell.length_c   1.000
_cell.angle_alpha   90.00
_cell.angle_beta   90.00
_cell.angle_gamma   90.00
#
_symmetry.space_group_name_H-M   'P 1'
#
loop_
_entity.id
_entity.type
_entity.pdbx_description
1 polymer ?
#
loop_
_entity_poly.entity_id
_entity_poly.type
_entity_poly.pdbx_seq_one_letter_code
_entity_poly.pdbx_strand_id
1 'polypeptide(L)'
;MLRFITALMGTLLLMQSAFADTTRPEIGKYVFGYRGQEGAMVWVMRIGPKAANEALVQVSHVDNDIDGQIFLCKVKALQEGEKSYSTVIKGESFELLRLKGGNGSLHIPDEQATWSVAYSNELSDSDVANPEYFLTAYQKQLAGK
;
A
#
# COMPACT_ATOMS: atom_id res chain seq x y z
N MET A 1 8.15 -52.05 -44.92
CA MET A 1 7.96 -50.95 -45.89
C MET A 1 6.74 -50.16 -45.42
N LEU A 2 6.92 -49.00 -44.76
CA LEU A 2 6.81 -47.65 -45.36
C LEU A 2 5.53 -47.55 -46.21
N ARG A 3 4.45 -46.84 -45.83
CA ARG A 3 4.27 -45.38 -45.61
C ARG A 3 2.94 -45.17 -44.85
N PHE A 4 2.89 -44.56 -43.66
CA PHE A 4 2.69 -43.12 -43.37
C PHE A 4 1.63 -42.42 -44.24
N ILE A 5 0.50 -42.03 -43.63
CA ILE A 5 -0.01 -40.64 -43.49
C ILE A 5 -1.25 -40.72 -42.60
N THR A 6 -1.08 -40.40 -41.32
CA THR A 6 -2.20 -40.05 -40.43
C THR A 6 -2.03 -38.58 -40.12
N ALA A 7 -2.95 -37.75 -40.63
CA ALA A 7 -2.96 -36.32 -40.39
C ALA A 7 -3.22 -36.06 -38.90
N LEU A 8 -2.18 -35.69 -38.16
CA LEU A 8 -2.30 -35.21 -36.79
C LEU A 8 -2.66 -33.71 -36.86
N MET A 9 -3.95 -33.42 -36.81
CA MET A 9 -4.47 -32.06 -36.68
C MET A 9 -4.09 -31.53 -35.30
N GLY A 10 -2.95 -30.84 -35.23
CA GLY A 10 -2.50 -30.15 -34.03
C GLY A 10 -3.41 -28.97 -33.74
N THR A 11 -4.39 -29.17 -32.86
CA THR A 11 -5.06 -28.07 -32.17
C THR A 11 -4.04 -27.38 -31.27
N LEU A 12 -3.42 -26.33 -31.82
CA LEU A 12 -2.68 -25.34 -31.05
C LEU A 12 -3.68 -24.67 -30.11
N LEU A 13 -3.73 -25.12 -28.85
CA LEU A 13 -4.36 -24.31 -27.80
C LEU A 13 -3.55 -23.01 -27.74
N LEU A 14 -4.10 -21.96 -28.33
CA LEU A 14 -3.73 -20.60 -28.02
C LEU A 14 -4.01 -20.43 -26.53
N MET A 15 -2.99 -20.61 -25.70
CA MET A 15 -2.97 -20.00 -24.38
C MET A 15 -3.06 -18.51 -24.62
N GLN A 16 -4.30 -18.02 -24.63
CA GLN A 16 -4.57 -16.60 -24.47
C GLN A 16 -3.99 -16.26 -23.10
N SER A 17 -2.76 -15.76 -23.09
CA SER A 17 -2.23 -15.01 -21.99
C SER A 17 -3.20 -13.86 -21.77
N ALA A 18 -4.16 -14.08 -20.88
CA ALA A 18 -4.94 -13.04 -20.26
C ALA A 18 -3.95 -12.24 -19.42
N PHE A 19 -3.19 -11.36 -20.09
CA PHE A 19 -2.76 -10.13 -19.45
C PHE A 19 -4.06 -9.45 -19.09
N ALA A 20 -4.51 -9.70 -17.87
CA ALA A 20 -5.62 -8.98 -17.28
C ALA A 20 -5.34 -7.51 -17.56
N ASP A 21 -6.25 -6.87 -18.28
CA ASP A 21 -6.33 -5.43 -18.38
C ASP A 21 -6.66 -4.95 -16.97
N THR A 22 -5.64 -4.92 -16.10
CA THR A 22 -5.74 -4.48 -14.72
C THR A 22 -5.95 -2.99 -14.80
N THR A 23 -7.23 -2.63 -14.95
CA THR A 23 -7.71 -1.26 -14.88
C THR A 23 -7.03 -0.62 -13.68
N ARG A 24 -6.21 0.39 -13.95
CA ARG A 24 -5.42 1.07 -12.92
C ARG A 24 -6.38 1.49 -11.81
N PRO A 25 -6.11 1.13 -10.54
CA PRO A 25 -7.03 1.43 -9.47
C PRO A 25 -7.22 2.94 -9.35
N GLU A 26 -8.45 3.36 -9.03
CA GLU A 26 -8.71 4.75 -8.66
C GLU A 26 -7.81 5.12 -7.46
N ILE A 27 -7.24 6.33 -7.44
CA ILE A 27 -6.40 6.78 -6.32
C ILE A 27 -6.91 8.11 -5.73
N GLY A 28 -6.43 8.42 -4.53
CA GLY A 28 -6.60 9.73 -3.90
C GLY A 28 -5.95 10.84 -4.73
N LYS A 29 -6.50 12.05 -4.63
CA LYS A 29 -5.91 13.25 -5.26
C LYS A 29 -4.67 13.76 -4.52
N TYR A 30 -4.53 13.39 -3.25
CA TYR A 30 -3.52 13.92 -2.34
C TYR A 30 -2.87 12.77 -1.59
N VAL A 31 -1.59 12.97 -1.26
CA VAL A 31 -0.84 12.17 -0.29
C VAL A 31 -0.67 13.06 0.94
N PHE A 32 -1.05 12.54 2.11
CA PHE A 32 -0.88 13.26 3.38
C PHE A 32 0.36 12.74 4.09
N GLY A 33 1.28 13.64 4.41
CA GLY A 33 2.50 13.35 5.16
C GLY A 33 2.35 13.67 6.64
N TYR A 34 2.91 12.80 7.47
CA TYR A 34 2.96 12.94 8.93
C TYR A 34 4.40 12.74 9.38
N ARG A 35 4.87 13.59 10.29
CA ARG A 35 6.19 13.48 10.92
C ARG A 35 6.01 12.93 12.33
N GLY A 36 6.84 11.96 12.68
CA GLY A 36 6.83 11.26 13.95
C GLY A 36 8.05 11.54 14.81
N GLN A 37 8.09 10.82 15.92
CA GLN A 37 9.26 10.74 16.79
C GLN A 37 10.49 10.30 16.00
N GLU A 38 11.65 10.81 16.43
CA GLU A 38 12.96 10.46 15.87
C GLU A 38 13.11 10.71 14.36
N GLY A 39 12.22 11.52 13.76
CA GLY A 39 12.25 11.82 12.34
C GLY A 39 11.47 10.83 11.47
N ALA A 40 10.74 9.88 12.06
CA ALA A 40 9.84 8.99 11.33
C ALA A 40 8.93 9.77 10.39
N MET A 41 8.67 9.20 9.22
CA MET A 41 7.79 9.79 8.22
C MET A 41 6.75 8.77 7.80
N VAL A 42 5.49 9.22 7.76
CA VAL A 42 4.37 8.40 7.31
C VAL A 42 3.64 9.13 6.21
N TRP A 43 3.47 8.50 5.05
CA TRP A 43 2.64 9.02 3.97
C TRP A 43 1.40 8.16 3.80
N VAL A 44 0.25 8.80 3.65
CA VAL A 44 -1.04 8.13 3.51
C VAL A 44 -1.73 8.61 2.24
N MET A 45 -2.14 7.66 1.40
CA MET A 45 -2.89 7.93 0.17
C MET A 45 -4.05 6.94 0.03
N ARG A 46 -5.25 7.44 -0.27
CA ARG A 46 -6.38 6.57 -0.60
C ARG A 46 -6.08 5.76 -1.87
N ILE A 47 -6.45 4.48 -1.86
CA ILE A 47 -6.49 3.64 -3.07
C ILE A 47 -7.89 3.01 -3.20
N GLY A 48 -8.34 2.84 -4.43
CA GLY A 48 -9.67 2.39 -4.76
C GLY A 48 -10.78 3.43 -4.53
N PRO A 49 -12.04 3.07 -4.84
CA PRO A 49 -13.20 3.91 -4.58
C PRO A 49 -13.31 4.30 -3.10
N LYS A 50 -13.87 5.48 -2.79
CA LYS A 50 -14.03 5.93 -1.40
C LYS A 50 -14.76 4.91 -0.50
N ALA A 51 -15.71 4.17 -1.07
CA ALA A 51 -16.47 3.14 -0.36
C ALA A 51 -15.65 1.89 0.02
N ALA A 52 -14.51 1.65 -0.63
CA ALA A 52 -13.65 0.50 -0.33
C ALA A 52 -12.90 0.66 1.00
N ASN A 53 -12.76 1.90 1.49
CA ASN A 53 -12.03 2.23 2.71
C ASN A 53 -10.61 1.63 2.74
N GLU A 54 -9.84 1.87 1.68
CA GLU A 54 -8.47 1.41 1.55
C GLU A 54 -7.51 2.59 1.38
N ALA A 55 -6.32 2.43 1.95
CA ALA A 55 -5.24 3.39 1.81
C ALA A 55 -3.90 2.68 1.68
N LEU A 56 -3.00 3.26 0.90
CA LEU A 56 -1.59 2.97 0.96
C LEU A 56 -0.97 3.79 2.10
N VAL A 57 -0.18 3.15 2.94
CA VAL A 57 0.57 3.77 4.02
C VAL A 57 2.04 3.42 3.86
N GLN A 58 2.90 4.41 3.61
CA GLN A 58 4.35 4.24 3.61
C GLN A 58 4.90 4.66 4.97
N VAL A 59 5.80 3.86 5.52
CA VAL A 59 6.55 4.18 6.73
C VAL A 59 8.03 4.26 6.36
N SER A 60 8.70 5.32 6.82
CA SER A 60 10.14 5.51 6.61
C SER A 60 10.80 6.13 7.83
N HIS A 61 12.11 5.98 7.90
CA HIS A 61 12.95 6.44 8.99
C HIS A 61 12.55 5.82 10.34
N VAL A 62 12.31 4.51 10.31
CA VAL A 62 12.10 3.65 11.48
C VAL A 62 13.14 2.53 11.41
N ASP A 63 13.87 2.22 12.50
CA ASP A 63 14.98 1.24 12.44
C ASP A 63 14.47 -0.20 12.59
N ASN A 64 13.68 -0.69 11.62
CA ASN A 64 13.09 -2.03 11.64
C ASN A 64 12.67 -2.52 10.23
N ASP A 65 12.06 -3.70 10.16
CA ASP A 65 11.64 -4.37 8.91
C ASP A 65 10.58 -3.63 8.07
N ILE A 66 9.82 -2.71 8.69
CA ILE A 66 8.79 -1.95 7.98
C ILE A 66 9.32 -0.65 7.37
N ASP A 67 10.60 -0.33 7.59
CA ASP A 67 11.25 0.85 7.02
C ASP A 67 11.21 0.85 5.50
N GLY A 68 10.82 1.99 4.93
CA GLY A 68 10.67 2.19 3.50
C GLY A 68 9.52 1.43 2.85
N GLN A 69 8.76 0.60 3.58
CA GLN A 69 7.71 -0.22 3.00
C GLN A 69 6.38 0.52 2.86
N ILE A 70 5.66 0.17 1.79
CA ILE A 70 4.30 0.63 1.51
C ILE A 70 3.31 -0.50 1.77
N PHE A 71 2.37 -0.26 2.68
CA PHE A 71 1.35 -1.21 3.09
C PHE A 71 0.00 -0.84 2.48
N LEU A 72 -0.72 -1.83 1.96
CA LEU A 72 -2.16 -1.70 1.73
C LEU A 72 -2.87 -1.88 3.06
N CYS A 73 -3.55 -0.84 3.51
CA CYS A 73 -4.28 -0.80 4.77
C CYS A 73 -5.79 -0.76 4.54
N LYS A 74 -6.52 -1.50 5.36
CA LYS A 74 -7.95 -1.29 5.58
C LYS A 74 -8.14 -0.13 6.54
N VAL A 75 -9.01 0.81 6.17
CA VAL A 75 -9.32 1.99 6.95
C VAL A 75 -10.62 1.77 7.70
N LYS A 76 -10.60 1.89 9.03
CA LYS A 76 -11.78 1.82 9.88
C LYS A 76 -12.01 3.16 10.55
N ALA A 77 -13.16 3.77 10.30
CA ALA A 77 -13.61 4.91 11.08
C ALA A 77 -13.95 4.46 12.51
N LEU A 78 -13.44 5.20 13.48
CA LEU A 78 -13.69 5.02 14.91
C LEU A 78 -14.54 6.21 15.42
N GLN A 79 -14.65 6.35 16.74
CA GLN A 79 -15.43 7.44 17.35
C GLN A 79 -14.76 8.80 17.12
N GLU A 80 -15.56 9.87 17.11
CA GLU A 80 -15.04 11.25 17.09
C GLU A 80 -14.09 11.59 15.92
N GLY A 81 -14.31 10.96 14.76
CA GLY A 81 -13.51 11.23 13.55
C GLY A 81 -12.11 10.60 13.55
N GLU A 82 -11.83 9.73 14.52
CA GLU A 82 -10.62 8.91 14.54
C GLU A 82 -10.65 7.84 13.44
N LYS A 83 -9.49 7.47 12.91
CA LYS A 83 -9.35 6.43 11.89
C LYS A 83 -8.19 5.50 12.23
N SER A 84 -8.45 4.21 12.16
CA SER A 84 -7.44 3.14 12.25
C SER A 84 -7.11 2.63 10.86
N TYR A 85 -5.82 2.37 10.63
CA TYR A 85 -5.27 1.83 9.38
C TYR A 85 -4.58 0.51 9.74
N SER A 86 -5.18 -0.60 9.34
CA SER A 86 -4.67 -1.94 9.65
C SER A 86 -4.20 -2.66 8.40
N THR A 87 -3.11 -3.40 8.50
CA THR A 87 -2.57 -4.24 7.43
C THR A 87 -2.25 -5.64 7.99
N VAL A 88 -1.73 -6.53 7.15
CA VAL A 88 -1.29 -7.86 7.58
C VAL A 88 0.23 -7.90 7.64
N ILE A 89 0.78 -8.17 8.82
CA ILE A 89 2.23 -8.32 9.05
C ILE A 89 2.45 -9.70 9.66
N LYS A 90 3.38 -10.48 9.09
CA LYS A 90 3.67 -11.87 9.53
C LYS A 90 2.42 -12.78 9.62
N GLY A 91 1.40 -12.52 8.78
CA GLY A 91 0.16 -13.30 8.73
C GLY A 91 -0.94 -12.85 9.69
N GLU A 92 -0.68 -11.85 10.54
CA GLU A 92 -1.63 -11.35 11.53
C GLU A 92 -2.08 -9.92 11.20
N SER A 93 -3.33 -9.60 11.56
CA SER A 93 -3.85 -8.24 11.43
C SER A 93 -3.14 -7.33 12.43
N PHE A 94 -2.51 -6.27 11.93
CA PHE A 94 -1.75 -5.31 12.70
C PHE A 94 -2.25 -3.89 12.44
N GLU A 95 -2.56 -3.13 13.49
CA GLU A 95 -2.86 -1.70 13.37
C GLU A 95 -1.57 -0.93 13.19
N LEU A 96 -1.33 -0.42 11.98
CA LEU A 96 -0.09 0.30 11.64
C LEU A 96 -0.16 1.76 12.09
N LEU A 97 -1.31 2.41 11.88
CA LEU A 97 -1.47 3.84 12.11
C LEU A 97 -2.86 4.13 12.67
N ARG A 98 -2.93 5.06 13.63
CA ARG A 98 -4.17 5.62 14.15
C ARG A 98 -4.10 7.13 14.10
N LEU A 99 -5.09 7.78 13.47
CA LEU A 99 -5.11 9.23 13.28
C LEU A 99 -6.41 9.86 13.81
N LYS A 100 -6.29 11.00 14.48
CA LYS A 100 -7.40 11.86 14.91
C LYS A 100 -7.00 13.33 14.79
N GLY A 101 -7.75 14.11 14.00
CA GLY A 101 -7.57 15.56 13.92
C GLY A 101 -6.14 16.01 13.53
N GLY A 102 -5.49 15.27 12.63
CA GLY A 102 -4.12 15.58 12.17
C GLY A 102 -2.99 15.06 13.08
N ASN A 103 -3.31 14.49 14.24
CA ASN A 103 -2.34 13.83 15.12
C ASN A 103 -2.61 12.32 15.14
N GLY A 104 -1.69 11.54 15.71
CA GLY A 104 -1.88 10.11 15.79
C GLY A 104 -0.74 9.33 16.41
N SER A 105 -0.83 8.01 16.25
CA SER A 105 0.14 7.04 16.73
C SER A 105 0.51 6.09 15.60
N LEU A 106 1.81 5.98 15.33
CA LEU A 106 2.42 4.95 14.52
C LEU A 106 2.77 3.78 15.44
N HIS A 107 2.33 2.58 15.08
CA HIS A 107 2.68 1.36 15.79
C HIS A 107 3.74 0.62 14.99
N ILE A 108 4.81 0.24 15.68
CA ILE A 108 5.94 -0.45 15.10
C ILE A 108 5.86 -1.93 15.51
N PRO A 109 5.95 -2.89 14.57
CA PRO A 109 6.01 -4.31 14.93
C PRO A 109 7.19 -4.59 15.86
N ASP A 110 7.00 -5.53 16.78
CA ASP A 110 8.01 -5.94 17.78
C ASP A 110 8.42 -4.86 18.79
N GLU A 111 7.82 -3.65 18.73
CA GLU A 111 7.94 -2.60 19.74
C GLU A 111 6.65 -2.46 20.56
N GLN A 112 6.79 -2.27 21.88
CA GLN A 112 5.63 -1.97 22.74
C GLN A 112 5.26 -0.48 22.74
N ALA A 113 6.24 0.38 22.48
CA ALA A 113 6.02 1.82 22.45
C ALA A 113 5.29 2.21 21.15
N THR A 114 4.45 3.24 21.25
CA THR A 114 3.80 3.83 20.07
C THR A 114 4.43 5.18 19.81
N TRP A 115 4.69 5.46 18.54
CA TRP A 115 5.37 6.68 18.14
C TRP A 115 4.33 7.74 17.82
N SER A 116 4.40 8.88 18.50
CA SER A 116 3.51 10.01 18.19
C SER A 116 3.82 10.54 16.78
N VAL A 117 2.79 10.79 15.99
CA VAL A 117 2.89 11.40 14.66
C VAL A 117 1.94 12.60 14.55
N ALA A 118 2.37 13.62 13.82
CA ALA A 118 1.57 14.80 13.53
C ALA A 118 1.65 15.17 12.05
N TYR A 119 0.57 15.72 11.53
CA TYR A 119 0.47 16.17 10.16
C TYR A 119 1.55 17.19 9.85
N SER A 120 2.18 17.04 8.69
CA SER A 120 3.26 17.91 8.22
C SER A 120 2.91 18.46 6.84
N ASN A 121 2.76 19.78 6.74
CA ASN A 121 2.65 20.46 5.45
C ASN A 121 3.90 20.23 4.61
N GLU A 122 5.09 20.31 5.23
CA GLU A 122 6.37 20.09 4.54
C GLU A 122 6.41 18.73 3.84
N LEU A 123 5.94 17.66 4.50
CA LEU A 123 5.91 16.34 3.89
C LEU A 123 4.77 16.19 2.88
N SER A 124 3.61 16.80 3.13
CA SER A 124 2.42 16.70 2.26
C SER A 124 2.56 17.49 0.96
N ASP A 125 3.33 18.57 0.98
CA ASP A 125 3.58 19.45 -0.16
C ASP A 125 4.92 19.15 -0.85
N SER A 126 5.66 18.15 -0.37
CA SER A 126 6.94 17.73 -0.96
C SER A 126 6.76 17.08 -2.33
N ASP A 127 7.80 17.13 -3.16
CA ASP A 127 7.78 16.49 -4.49
C ASP A 127 7.56 14.97 -4.44
N VAL A 128 7.85 14.33 -3.29
CA VAL A 128 7.62 12.90 -3.08
C VAL A 128 6.17 12.58 -2.71
N ALA A 129 5.36 13.57 -2.30
CA ALA A 129 3.94 13.43 -2.01
C ALA A 129 3.07 13.44 -3.29
N ASN A 130 3.49 12.65 -4.28
CA ASN A 130 2.82 12.52 -5.55
C ASN A 130 2.01 11.22 -5.62
N PRO A 131 0.68 11.27 -5.83
CA PRO A 131 -0.16 10.06 -5.85
C PRO A 131 0.24 9.00 -6.89
N GLU A 132 0.69 9.45 -8.07
CA GLU A 132 1.08 8.57 -9.16
C GLU A 132 2.39 7.83 -8.84
N TYR A 133 3.35 8.54 -8.25
CA TYR A 133 4.58 7.93 -7.77
C TYR A 133 4.27 6.92 -6.66
N PHE A 134 3.43 7.29 -5.70
CA PHE A 134 3.08 6.42 -4.58
C PHE A 134 2.47 5.08 -5.02
N LEU A 135 1.53 5.12 -5.98
CA LEU A 135 0.96 3.89 -6.56
C LEU A 135 2.03 3.06 -7.29
N THR A 136 2.87 3.73 -8.09
CA THR A 136 3.93 3.06 -8.86
C THR A 136 4.94 2.38 -7.94
N ALA A 137 5.33 3.04 -6.85
CA ALA A 137 6.23 2.49 -5.85
C ALA A 137 5.64 1.23 -5.19
N TYR A 138 4.37 1.27 -4.82
CA TYR A 138 3.66 0.11 -4.27
C TYR A 138 3.61 -1.07 -5.24
N GLN A 139 3.28 -0.81 -6.52
CA GLN A 139 3.25 -1.86 -7.55
C GLN A 139 4.63 -2.48 -7.78
N LYS A 140 5.69 -1.67 -7.81
CA LYS A 140 7.07 -2.16 -7.91
C LYS A 140 7.46 -3.03 -6.70
N GLN A 141 7.05 -2.61 -5.51
CA GLN A 141 7.28 -3.39 -4.29
C GLN A 141 6.59 -4.76 -4.36
N LEU A 142 5.37 -4.84 -4.88
CA LEU A 142 4.67 -6.12 -5.08
C LEU A 142 5.35 -7.02 -6.11
N ALA A 143 5.86 -6.44 -7.20
CA ALA A 143 6.53 -7.20 -8.27
C ALA A 143 7.93 -7.71 -7.86
N GLY A 144 8.54 -7.12 -6.84
CA GLY A 144 9.84 -7.53 -6.31
C GLY A 144 9.78 -8.53 -5.13
N LYS A 145 8.58 -8.87 -4.65
CA LYS A 145 8.34 -9.91 -3.64
C LYS A 145 8.05 -11.25 -4.33
#